data_AF-A0A942KS68-F1
#
_entry.id   AF-A0A942KS68-F1
#
_cell.length_a   1.000
_cell.length_b   1.000
_cell.length_c   1.000
_cell.angle_alpha   90.00
_cell.angle_beta   90.00
_cell.angle_gamma   90.00
#
_symmetry.space_group_name_H-M   'P 1'
#
loop_
_entity.id
_entity.type
_entity.pdbx_description
1 polymer ?
#
loop_
_entity_poly.entity_id
_entity_poly.type
_entity_poly.pdbx_seq_one_letter_code
_entity_poly.pdbx_strand_id
1 'polypeptide(L)'
;MPVVSESGEPDGQRPHCLSLSCRRRPGRQELVLRLIEELGFDGIDSGSLVESWRQQPGAPAYCRDLDCAALSAALSEPDAIGIAQRRRVADEQARPFFEASSADSPAR
;
A
#
# COMPACT_ATOMS: atom_id res chain seq x y z
N MET A 1 7.53 -25.21 4.01
CA MET A 1 6.24 -25.02 3.33
C MET A 1 6.47 -23.95 2.27
N PRO A 2 6.27 -24.21 0.97
CA PRO A 2 6.60 -23.23 -0.06
C PRO A 2 5.58 -22.10 -0.10
N VAL A 3 6.07 -20.94 -0.55
CA VAL A 3 5.52 -19.59 -0.49
C VAL A 3 4.45 -19.31 -1.56
N VAL A 4 3.57 -18.36 -1.25
CA VAL A 4 2.38 -17.97 -2.03
C VAL A 4 2.77 -17.14 -3.27
N SER A 5 2.16 -17.44 -4.42
CA SER A 5 2.20 -16.57 -5.61
C SER A 5 0.84 -16.55 -6.34
N GLU A 6 0.35 -15.34 -6.64
CA GLU A 6 -0.11 -14.98 -8.01
C GLU A 6 0.07 -13.47 -8.34
N SER A 7 0.78 -12.73 -7.50
CA SER A 7 1.75 -11.69 -7.94
C SER A 7 2.92 -11.63 -6.94
N GLY A 8 3.31 -12.81 -6.45
CA GLY A 8 4.32 -13.04 -5.42
C GLY A 8 5.40 -13.97 -5.96
N GLU A 9 6.00 -13.64 -7.11
CA GLU A 9 7.11 -14.41 -7.65
C GLU A 9 8.43 -13.99 -6.99
N PRO A 10 9.21 -14.93 -6.40
CA PRO A 10 10.52 -14.64 -5.86
C PRO A 10 11.56 -14.84 -6.97
N ASP A 11 11.65 -13.91 -7.92
CA ASP A 11 12.71 -13.93 -8.94
C ASP A 11 13.81 -12.94 -8.57
N GLY A 12 14.94 -13.45 -8.05
CA GLY A 12 16.28 -12.85 -8.06
C GLY A 12 16.54 -11.41 -7.58
N GLN A 13 15.51 -10.63 -7.25
CA GLN A 13 15.56 -9.18 -7.14
C GLN A 13 14.71 -8.76 -5.93
N ARG A 14 15.26 -8.89 -4.71
CA ARG A 14 14.66 -8.29 -3.51
C ARG A 14 15.20 -6.87 -3.28
N PRO A 15 14.44 -5.95 -2.64
CA PRO A 15 13.28 -6.24 -1.79
C PRO A 15 12.00 -5.43 -2.09
N HIS A 16 10.83 -6.07 -1.98
CA HIS A 16 9.58 -5.34 -1.74
C HIS A 16 9.55 -4.99 -0.25
N CYS A 17 9.61 -3.70 0.06
CA CYS A 17 9.54 -3.22 1.43
C CYS A 17 8.08 -2.98 1.84
N LEU A 18 7.72 -3.39 3.05
CA LEU A 18 6.41 -3.14 3.64
C LEU A 18 6.53 -2.10 4.76
N SER A 19 5.60 -1.15 4.77
CA SER A 19 5.56 -0.11 5.81
C SER A 19 4.47 -0.40 6.83
N LEU A 20 4.80 -0.22 8.10
CA LEU A 20 3.88 -0.40 9.22
C LEU A 20 3.66 0.93 9.95
N SER A 21 2.44 1.45 9.89
CA SER A 21 1.99 2.52 10.79
C SER A 21 1.29 1.88 11.98
N CYS A 22 1.76 2.15 13.20
CA CYS A 22 1.19 1.53 14.41
C CYS A 22 0.76 2.56 15.45
N ARG A 23 -0.25 2.23 16.24
CA ARG A 23 -0.56 2.99 17.46
C ARG A 23 0.46 2.61 18.51
N ARG A 24 1.27 3.56 18.99
CA ARG A 24 2.33 3.34 19.99
C ARG A 24 1.85 2.48 21.16
N ARG A 25 2.29 1.23 21.17
CA ARG A 25 2.08 0.22 22.20
C ARG A 25 3.38 -0.60 22.26
N PRO A 26 4.01 -0.74 23.43
CA PRO A 26 5.29 -1.44 23.53
C PRO A 26 5.21 -2.85 22.94
N GLY A 27 6.18 -3.23 22.10
CA GLY A 27 6.34 -4.59 21.58
C GLY A 27 5.42 -4.99 20.42
N ARG A 28 4.37 -4.21 20.09
CA ARG A 28 3.47 -4.56 18.97
C ARG A 28 4.10 -4.35 17.62
N GLN A 29 4.90 -3.30 17.49
CA GLN A 29 5.51 -2.92 16.23
C GLN A 29 6.63 -3.90 15.87
N GLU A 30 7.46 -4.25 16.85
CA GLU A 30 8.53 -5.24 16.72
C GLU A 30 7.98 -6.62 16.37
N LEU A 31 6.83 -7.00 16.95
CA LEU A 31 6.18 -8.26 16.61
C LEU A 31 5.78 -8.32 15.14
N VAL A 32 5.18 -7.26 14.60
CA VAL A 32 4.73 -7.22 13.20
C VAL A 32 5.91 -7.09 12.25
N LEU A 33 6.93 -6.29 12.57
CA LEU A 33 8.15 -6.20 11.75
C LEU A 33 8.88 -7.55 11.65
N ARG A 34 8.99 -8.30 12.75
CA ARG A 34 9.51 -9.67 12.71
C ARG A 34 8.66 -10.60 11.84
N LEU A 35 7.33 -10.48 11.88
CA LEU A 35 6.47 -11.26 11.01
C LEU A 35 6.71 -10.92 9.52
N ILE A 36 6.90 -9.65 9.20
CA ILE A 36 7.23 -9.20 7.83
C ILE A 36 8.55 -9.84 7.36
N GLU A 37 9.57 -9.84 8.22
CA GLU A 37 10.87 -10.49 7.96
C GLU A 37 10.74 -12.00 7.79
N GLU A 38 9.96 -12.68 8.64
CA GLU A 38 9.69 -14.12 8.56
C GLU A 38 8.95 -14.52 7.26
N LEU A 39 8.14 -13.60 6.72
CA LEU A 39 7.49 -13.76 5.40
C LEU A 39 8.46 -13.48 4.23
N GLY A 40 9.69 -13.03 4.51
CA GLY A 40 10.74 -12.75 3.53
C GLY A 40 10.72 -11.32 2.97
N PHE A 41 9.96 -10.41 3.57
CA PHE A 41 9.92 -9.00 3.17
C PHE A 41 10.79 -8.14 4.11
N ASP A 42 11.23 -6.99 3.63
CA ASP A 42 11.82 -5.98 4.52
C ASP A 42 10.71 -5.11 5.10
N GLY A 43 10.80 -4.80 6.40
CA GLY A 43 9.82 -3.99 7.11
C GLY A 43 10.38 -2.64 7.55
N ILE A 44 9.63 -1.55 7.37
CA ILE A 44 9.95 -0.25 7.96
C ILE A 44 8.82 0.26 8.86
N ASP A 45 9.22 0.93 9.95
CA ASP A 45 8.32 1.75 10.74
C ASP A 45 8.00 3.04 10.01
N SER A 46 6.73 3.23 9.63
CA SER A 46 6.24 4.46 9.01
C SER A 46 5.62 5.44 10.01
N GLY A 47 5.78 5.17 11.31
CA GLY A 47 5.40 6.05 12.40
C GLY A 47 4.00 5.76 12.94
N SER A 48 3.34 6.82 13.40
CA SER A 48 2.06 6.68 14.10
C SER A 48 0.90 6.43 13.13
N LEU A 49 -0.22 5.90 13.64
CA LEU A 49 -1.46 5.81 12.86
C LEU A 49 -1.93 7.16 12.28
N VAL A 50 -1.57 8.29 12.89
CA VAL A 50 -1.91 9.61 12.33
C VAL A 50 -1.21 9.82 10.99
N GLU A 51 -0.04 9.25 10.76
CA GLU A 51 0.70 9.36 9.49
C GLU A 51 0.25 8.32 8.44
N SER A 52 -0.66 7.40 8.79
CA SER A 52 -1.12 6.32 7.89
C SER A 52 -1.83 6.83 6.63
N TRP A 53 -2.27 8.09 6.60
CA TRP A 53 -2.83 8.71 5.39
C TRP A 53 -1.84 8.73 4.21
N ARG A 54 -0.54 8.56 4.46
CA ARG A 54 0.51 8.43 3.43
C ARG A 54 0.49 7.08 2.71
N GLN A 55 -0.31 6.12 3.21
CA GLN A 55 -0.45 4.75 2.70
C GLN A 55 -1.87 4.50 2.17
N GLN A 56 -2.53 5.52 1.62
CA GLN A 56 -3.91 5.43 1.11
C GLN A 56 -3.98 5.63 -0.41
N PRO A 57 -5.09 5.25 -1.08
CA PRO A 57 -5.28 5.52 -2.50
C PRO A 57 -4.96 6.96 -2.88
N GLY A 58 -4.16 7.11 -3.92
CA GLY A 58 -3.69 8.41 -4.38
C GLY A 58 -2.48 8.95 -3.64
N ALA A 59 -1.91 8.27 -2.64
CA ALA A 59 -0.62 8.62 -2.04
C ALA A 59 0.56 7.96 -2.78
N PRO A 60 1.78 8.55 -2.77
CA PRO A 60 2.92 8.04 -3.54
C PRO A 60 3.36 6.61 -3.17
N ALA A 61 3.18 6.21 -1.90
CA ALA A 61 3.56 4.90 -1.39
C ALA A 61 2.50 3.80 -1.63
N TYR A 62 1.31 4.14 -2.15
CA TYR A 62 0.20 3.20 -2.23
C TYR A 62 0.32 2.24 -3.41
N CYS A 63 0.26 0.93 -3.14
CA CYS A 63 0.31 -0.16 -4.13
C CYS A 63 1.47 -0.02 -5.12
N ARG A 64 2.68 0.23 -4.59
CA ARG A 64 3.90 0.37 -5.38
C ARG A 64 4.96 -0.61 -4.90
N ASP A 65 5.64 -1.24 -5.85
CA ASP A 65 6.80 -2.07 -5.59
C ASP A 65 8.02 -1.18 -5.38
N LEU A 66 8.32 -0.90 -4.11
CA LEU A 66 9.41 -0.02 -3.69
C LEU A 66 10.35 -0.78 -2.74
N ASP A 67 11.65 -0.54 -2.89
CA ASP A 67 12.61 -0.87 -1.84
C ASP A 67 12.41 0.05 -0.62
N CYS A 68 13.10 -0.25 0.49
CA CYS A 68 12.89 0.51 1.73
C CYS A 68 13.32 1.97 1.65
N ALA A 69 14.33 2.30 0.83
CA ALA A 69 14.78 3.67 0.67
C ALA A 69 13.74 4.49 -0.11
N ALA A 70 13.27 3.95 -1.24
CA ALA A 70 12.24 4.56 -2.05
C ALA A 70 10.90 4.65 -1.30
N LEU A 71 10.54 3.63 -0.53
CA LEU A 71 9.33 3.64 0.29
C LEU A 71 9.41 4.71 1.40
N SER A 72 10.54 4.80 2.09
CA SER A 72 10.75 5.85 3.10
C SER A 72 10.66 7.26 2.51
N ALA A 73 11.18 7.45 1.29
CA ALA A 73 11.08 8.73 0.57
C ALA A 73 9.61 9.04 0.20
N ALA A 74 8.90 8.07 -0.37
CA ALA A 74 7.49 8.19 -0.76
C ALA A 74 6.57 8.49 0.43
N LEU A 75 6.87 7.94 1.61
CA LEU A 75 6.15 8.24 2.85
C LEU A 75 6.47 9.65 3.37
N SER A 76 7.70 10.12 3.20
CA SER A 76 8.11 11.43 3.71
C SER A 76 7.57 12.61 2.89
N GLU A 77 7.10 12.36 1.66
CA GLU A 77 6.60 13.40 0.76
C GLU A 77 5.31 14.06 1.31
N PRO A 78 5.32 15.38 1.58
CA PRO A 78 4.14 16.08 2.07
C PRO A 78 3.24 16.51 0.90
N ASP A 79 2.37 15.62 0.41
CA ASP A 79 1.47 15.94 -0.71
C ASP A 79 0.01 15.56 -0.46
N ALA A 80 -0.58 16.11 0.60
CA ALA A 80 -2.00 15.89 0.91
C ALA A 80 -2.94 16.45 -0.18
N ILE A 81 -2.56 17.55 -0.84
CA ILE A 81 -3.37 18.18 -1.89
C ILE A 81 -3.36 17.32 -3.17
N GLY A 82 -2.19 16.82 -3.57
CA GLY A 82 -2.08 15.97 -4.75
C GLY A 82 -2.73 14.61 -4.58
N ILE A 83 -2.91 14.10 -3.34
CA ILE A 83 -3.74 12.91 -3.09
C ILE A 83 -5.17 13.14 -3.58
N ALA A 84 -5.80 14.25 -3.22
CA ALA A 84 -7.18 14.53 -3.61
C ALA A 84 -7.34 14.60 -5.13
N GLN A 85 -6.40 15.27 -5.82
CA GLN A 85 -6.41 15.37 -7.27
C GLN A 85 -6.20 14.00 -7.94
N ARG A 86 -5.24 13.20 -7.47
CA ARG A 86 -4.99 11.86 -8.00
C ARG A 86 -6.20 10.93 -7.82
N ARG A 87 -6.87 11.01 -6.67
CA ARG A 87 -8.12 10.26 -6.42
C ARG A 87 -9.22 10.67 -7.40
N ARG A 88 -9.43 11.98 -7.59
CA ARG A 88 -10.42 12.48 -8.56
C ARG A 88 -10.16 11.96 -9.98
N VAL A 89 -8.91 12.03 -10.43
CA VAL A 89 -8.53 11.54 -11.77
C VAL A 89 -8.76 10.03 -11.87
N ALA A 90 -8.38 9.26 -10.85
CA ALA A 90 -8.62 7.82 -10.81
C ALA A 90 -10.12 7.48 -10.84
N ASP A 91 -10.95 8.21 -10.08
CA ASP A 91 -12.41 8.03 -10.08
C ASP A 91 -13.02 8.36 -11.44
N GLU A 92 -12.55 9.43 -12.10
CA GLU A 92 -12.96 9.79 -13.47
C GLU A 92 -12.58 8.71 -14.49
N GLN A 93 -11.39 8.12 -14.37
CA GLN A 93 -10.92 7.01 -15.21
C GLN A 93 -11.69 5.71 -14.96
N ALA A 94 -12.09 5.45 -13.72
CA ALA A 94 -12.81 4.23 -13.35
C ALA A 94 -14.32 4.28 -13.68
N ARG A 95 -14.88 5.49 -13.85
CA ARG A 95 -16.33 5.71 -14.08
C ARG A 95 -16.96 4.84 -15.18
N PRO A 96 -16.35 4.64 -16.36
CA PRO A 96 -16.96 3.82 -17.42
C PRO A 96 -17.19 2.36 -17.01
N PHE A 97 -16.35 1.81 -16.14
CA PHE A 97 -16.48 0.42 -15.68
C PHE A 97 -17.66 0.22 -14.71
N PHE A 98 -18.03 1.27 -13.97
CA PHE A 98 -19.18 1.23 -13.08
C PHE A 98 -20.49 1.49 -13.81
N GLU A 99 -20.49 2.37 -14.81
CA GLU A 99 -21.67 2.68 -15.63
C GLU A 99 -22.07 1.50 -16.52
N ALA A 100 -21.10 0.84 -17.17
CA ALA A 100 -21.34 -0.36 -17.97
C ALA A 100 -21.99 -1.52 -17.20
N SER A 101 -21.75 -1.61 -15.88
CA SER A 101 -22.31 -2.66 -15.01
C SER A 101 -23.78 -2.44 -14.65
N SER A 102 -24.27 -1.19 -14.76
CA SER A 102 -25.68 -0.86 -14.46
C SER A 102 -26.65 -1.16 -15.62
N ALA A 103 -26.13 -1.34 -16.84
CA ALA A 103 -26.92 -1.67 -18.02
C ALA A 103 -27.23 -3.16 -18.18
N ASP A 104 -26.54 -4.04 -17.42
CA ASP A 104 -26.63 -5.50 -17.53
C ASP A 104 -27.34 -6.16 -16.34
N SER A 105 -28.04 -5.37 -15.51
CA SER A 105 -28.83 -5.87 -14.39
C SER A 105 -30.25 -6.22 -14.86
N PRO A 106 -30.63 -7.51 -14.95
CA PRO A 106 -32.02 -7.86 -15.24
C PRO A 106 -32.87 -7.44 -14.03
N ALA A 107 -33.86 -6.59 -14.29
CA ALA A 107 -34.82 -6.11 -13.31
C ALA A 107 -35.35 -7.29 -12.48
N ARG A 108 -35.21 -7.20 -11.15
CA ARG A 108 -35.66 -8.20 -10.18
C ARG A 108 -36.95 -7.75 -9.52
#